data_AF-A0A3E4Y7Q2-F1
#
_entry.id   AF-A0A3E4Y7Q2-F1
#
_cell.length_a   1.000
_cell.length_b   1.000
_cell.length_c   1.000
_cell.angle_alpha   90.00
_cell.angle_beta   90.00
_cell.angle_gamma   90.00
#
_symmetry.space_group_name_H-M   'P 1'
#
loop_
_entity.id
_entity.type
_entity.pdbx_description
1 polymer ?
#
loop_
_entity_poly.entity_id
_entity_poly.type
_entity_poly.pdbx_seq_one_letter_code
_entity_poly.pdbx_strand_id
1 'polypeptide(L)'
;MIPIAYLILIILLEYALELYSKYELLFLRMTFKEEKDKKTKIRHRVAIICSCRIYVRRVLLFQREYMGMMYVKMKDNEFEKLIREFRNACKRLTY
;
A
#
# COMPACT_ATOMS: atom_id res chain seq x y z
N MET A 1 30.53 -23.24 -4.31
CA MET A 1 29.43 -23.01 -5.28
C MET A 1 28.18 -22.67 -4.49
N ILE A 2 27.65 -21.45 -4.62
CA ILE A 2 26.35 -21.10 -4.00
C ILE A 2 25.27 -21.82 -4.82
N PRO A 3 24.46 -22.71 -4.21
CA PRO A 3 23.40 -23.40 -4.94
C PRO A 3 22.40 -22.39 -5.51
N ILE A 4 21.95 -22.62 -6.74
CA ILE A 4 20.98 -21.77 -7.47
C ILE A 4 19.73 -21.48 -6.62
N ALA A 5 19.35 -22.39 -5.73
CA ALA A 5 18.26 -22.21 -4.77
C ALA A 5 18.44 -20.97 -3.86
N TYR A 6 19.67 -20.66 -3.43
CA TYR A 6 19.93 -19.48 -2.61
C TYR A 6 19.79 -18.18 -3.39
N LEU A 7 20.15 -18.16 -4.67
CA LEU A 7 19.96 -16.97 -5.52
C LEU A 7 18.47 -16.65 -5.67
N ILE A 8 17.64 -17.67 -5.93
CA ILE A 8 16.19 -17.50 -6.02
C ILE A 8 15.62 -17.00 -4.68
N LEU A 9 16.09 -17.55 -3.56
CA LEU A 9 15.67 -17.14 -2.23
C LEU A 9 16.07 -15.70 -1.90
N ILE A 10 17.29 -15.30 -2.26
CA ILE A 10 17.80 -13.93 -2.06
C ILE A 10 16.97 -12.94 -2.88
N ILE A 11 16.69 -13.23 -4.15
CA ILE A 11 15.87 -12.37 -5.01
C ILE A 11 14.45 -12.18 -4.43
N LEU A 12 13.83 -13.27 -3.94
CA LEU A 12 12.51 -13.19 -3.30
C LEU A 12 12.56 -12.36 -2.01
N LEU A 13 13.62 -12.51 -1.22
CA LEU A 13 13.81 -11.77 0.02
C LEU A 13 14.04 -10.28 -0.24
N GLU A 14 14.88 -9.94 -1.22
CA GLU A 14 15.10 -8.56 -1.65
C GLU A 14 13.81 -7.89 -2.12
N TYR A 15 13.01 -8.59 -2.93
CA TYR A 15 11.72 -8.07 -3.37
C TYR A 15 10.74 -7.87 -2.20
N ALA A 16 10.72 -8.79 -1.24
CA ALA A 16 9.90 -8.65 -0.04
C ALA A 16 10.33 -7.46 0.83
N LEU A 17 11.64 -7.25 0.99
CA LEU A 17 12.21 -6.12 1.72
C LEU A 17 11.93 -4.79 1.03
N GLU A 18 12.06 -4.72 -0.30
CA GLU A 18 11.72 -3.52 -1.06
C GLU A 18 10.23 -3.18 -0.89
N LEU A 19 9.36 -4.17 -1.04
CA LEU A 19 7.92 -4.01 -0.83
C LEU A 19 7.62 -3.52 0.59
N TYR A 20 8.25 -4.13 1.60
CA TYR A 20 8.11 -3.73 2.99
C TYR A 20 8.54 -2.27 3.21
N SER A 21 9.71 -1.88 2.68
CA SER A 21 10.21 -0.50 2.79
C SER A 21 9.26 0.53 2.18
N LYS A 22 8.65 0.22 1.02
CA LYS A 22 7.65 1.10 0.39
C LYS A 22 6.38 1.22 1.24
N TYR A 23 5.90 0.11 1.81
CA TYR A 23 4.75 0.13 2.73
C TYR A 23 5.05 0.91 4.00
N GLU A 24 6.22 0.72 4.60
CA GLU A 24 6.61 1.44 5.81
C GLU A 24 6.61 2.95 5.59
N LEU A 25 7.21 3.41 4.49
CA LEU A 25 7.20 4.83 4.11
C LEU A 25 5.76 5.35 3.90
N LEU A 26 4.91 4.55 3.24
CA LEU A 26 3.50 4.90 3.04
C LEU A 26 2.77 5.06 4.37
N PHE A 27 2.91 4.09 5.28
CA PHE A 27 2.25 4.09 6.58
C PHE A 27 2.78 5.19 7.50
N LEU A 28 4.07 5.49 7.44
CA LEU A 28 4.66 6.58 8.20
C LEU A 28 4.02 7.91 7.80
N ARG A 29 3.91 8.18 6.50
CA ARG A 29 3.25 9.40 5.99
C ARG A 29 1.74 9.43 6.27
N MET A 30 1.05 8.28 6.21
CA MET A 30 -0.36 8.22 6.62
C MET A 30 -0.56 8.47 8.10
N THR A 31 0.36 8.02 8.96
CA THR A 31 0.24 8.19 10.42
C THR A 31 0.15 9.66 10.81
N PHE A 32 0.82 10.55 10.06
CA PHE A 32 0.71 12.01 10.22
C PHE A 32 -0.65 12.57 9.75
N LYS A 33 -1.27 11.93 8.76
CA LYS A 33 -2.54 12.34 8.16
C LYS A 33 -3.76 11.63 8.75
N GLU A 34 -3.62 10.71 9.68
CA GLU A 34 -4.74 9.96 10.26
C GLU A 34 -5.01 10.37 11.70
N GLU A 35 -6.29 10.54 12.04
CA GLU A 35 -6.78 10.80 13.39
C GLU A 35 -6.28 9.77 14.42
N LYS A 36 -6.27 10.14 15.71
CA LYS A 36 -5.69 9.32 16.80
C LYS A 36 -6.46 8.02 17.09
N ASP A 37 -7.57 7.74 16.39
CA ASP A 37 -8.34 6.53 16.61
C ASP A 37 -7.61 5.29 16.06
N LYS A 38 -7.22 4.39 16.97
CA LYS A 38 -6.46 3.17 16.64
C LYS A 38 -7.27 2.19 15.78
N LYS A 39 -8.59 2.11 15.94
CA LYS A 39 -9.43 1.15 15.19
C LYS A 39 -9.57 1.56 13.73
N THR A 40 -9.75 2.85 13.48
CA THR A 40 -9.85 3.38 12.11
C THR A 40 -8.51 3.27 11.37
N LYS A 41 -7.39 3.57 12.04
CA LYS A 41 -6.04 3.36 11.50
C LYS A 41 -5.80 1.94 11.01
N ILE A 42 -6.13 0.93 11.82
CA ILE A 42 -5.91 -0.47 11.44
C ILE A 42 -6.77 -0.84 10.22
N ARG A 43 -8.04 -0.41 10.18
CA ARG A 43 -8.94 -0.70 9.05
C ARG A 43 -8.43 -0.09 7.74
N HIS A 44 -7.98 1.16 7.76
CA HIS A 44 -7.39 1.80 6.58
C HIS A 44 -6.15 1.07 6.09
N ARG A 45 -5.23 0.73 7.01
CA ARG A 45 -4.00 -0.01 6.67
C ARG A 45 -4.31 -1.37 6.03
N VAL A 46 -5.23 -2.13 6.61
CA VAL A 46 -5.65 -3.43 6.06
C VAL A 46 -6.28 -3.26 4.68
N ALA A 47 -7.14 -2.26 4.49
CA ALA A 47 -7.76 -2.00 3.19
C ALA A 47 -6.74 -1.67 2.09
N ILE A 48 -5.71 -0.90 2.41
CA ILE A 48 -4.63 -0.54 1.48
C ILE A 48 -3.79 -1.76 1.12
N ILE A 49 -3.39 -2.56 2.11
CA ILE A 49 -2.63 -3.81 1.89
C ILE A 49 -3.44 -4.76 1.00
N CYS A 50 -4.72 -4.96 1.31
CA CYS A 50 -5.62 -5.79 0.51
C CYS A 50 -5.79 -5.29 -0.93
N SER A 51 -5.76 -3.97 -1.14
CA SER A 51 -5.93 -3.36 -2.47
C SER A 51 -4.66 -3.37 -3.31
N CYS A 52 -3.52 -3.06 -2.69
CA CYS A 52 -2.21 -3.01 -3.36
C CYS A 52 -1.58 -4.41 -3.56
N ARG A 53 -1.90 -5.39 -2.70
CA ARG A 53 -1.32 -6.75 -2.72
C ARG A 53 0.22 -6.71 -2.69
N ILE A 54 0.88 -7.69 -3.32
CA ILE A 54 2.33 -7.87 -3.38
C ILE A 54 2.96 -7.04 -4.54
N TYR A 55 2.23 -6.09 -5.13
CA TYR A 55 2.69 -5.34 -6.29
C TYR A 55 3.23 -3.96 -5.89
N VAL A 56 4.55 -3.79 -5.96
CA VAL A 56 5.23 -2.51 -5.67
C VAL A 56 4.67 -1.36 -6.53
N ARG A 57 4.35 -1.62 -7.81
CA ARG A 57 3.76 -0.62 -8.72
C ARG A 57 2.43 -0.04 -8.19
N ARG A 58 1.61 -0.86 -7.56
CA ARG A 58 0.31 -0.42 -6.99
C ARG A 58 0.53 0.47 -5.78
N VAL A 59 1.49 0.11 -4.92
CA VAL A 59 1.89 0.93 -3.76
C VAL A 59 2.41 2.30 -4.21
N LEU A 60 3.26 2.34 -5.25
CA LEU A 60 3.78 3.59 -5.81
C LEU A 60 2.68 4.47 -6.41
N LEU A 61 1.73 3.86 -7.14
CA LEU A 61 0.60 4.60 -7.72
C LEU A 61 -0.30 5.17 -6.63
N PHE A 62 -0.59 4.39 -5.59
CA PHE A 62 -1.33 4.87 -4.43
C PHE A 62 -0.58 6.05 -3.76
N GLN A 63 0.73 5.92 -3.58
CA GLN A 63 1.55 6.97 -2.97
C GLN A 63 1.56 8.26 -3.80
N ARG A 64 1.56 8.18 -5.13
CA ARG A 64 1.64 9.34 -6.02
C ARG A 64 0.28 10.04 -6.18
N GLU A 65 -0.79 9.30 -6.45
CA GLU A 65 -2.09 9.88 -6.85
C GLU A 65 -3.07 9.98 -5.68
N TYR A 66 -3.12 8.96 -4.82
CA TYR A 66 -4.19 8.83 -3.82
C TYR A 66 -3.79 9.33 -2.44
N MET A 67 -2.48 9.37 -2.14
CA MET A 67 -1.97 9.88 -0.87
C MET A 67 -2.26 11.38 -0.67
N GLY A 68 -2.32 12.16 -1.77
CA GLY A 68 -2.69 13.58 -1.74
C GLY A 68 -4.15 13.80 -1.32
N MET A 69 -5.03 12.88 -1.69
CA MET A 69 -6.47 12.96 -1.44
C MET A 69 -6.88 12.60 -0.01
N MET A 70 -6.00 11.96 0.76
CA MET A 70 -6.25 11.64 2.18
C MET A 70 -5.99 12.85 3.09
N TYR A 71 -6.89 13.05 4.05
CA TYR A 71 -6.88 14.16 5.02
C TYR A 71 -7.29 13.70 6.44
N VAL A 72 -6.97 14.52 7.46
CA VAL A 72 -6.98 14.17 8.90
C VAL A 72 -8.29 13.61 9.44
N LYS A 73 -9.42 14.09 8.93
CA LYS A 73 -10.77 13.71 9.37
C LYS A 73 -11.60 13.08 8.25
N MET A 74 -10.97 12.28 7.40
CA MET A 74 -11.67 11.62 6.30
C MET A 74 -12.70 10.62 6.86
N LYS A 75 -13.95 10.72 6.40
CA LYS A 75 -15.00 9.77 6.79
C LYS A 75 -14.74 8.40 6.17
N ASP A 76 -15.10 7.33 6.89
CA ASP A 76 -14.95 5.94 6.42
C ASP A 76 -15.56 5.72 5.02
N ASN A 77 -16.76 6.27 4.75
CA ASN A 77 -17.42 6.16 3.44
C ASN A 77 -16.62 6.79 2.29
N GLU A 78 -15.94 7.91 2.55
CA GLU A 78 -15.13 8.56 1.52
C GLU A 78 -13.83 7.78 1.29
N PHE A 79 -13.26 7.24 2.36
CA PHE A 79 -12.09 6.38 2.26
C PHE A 79 -12.41 5.10 1.47
N GLU A 80 -13.55 4.47 1.71
CA GLU A 80 -14.01 3.32 0.92
C GLU A 80 -14.21 3.67 -0.56
N LYS A 81 -14.74 4.86 -0.86
CA LYS A 81 -14.89 5.35 -2.24
C LYS A 81 -13.52 5.53 -2.90
N LEU A 82 -12.56 6.12 -2.19
CA LEU A 82 -11.18 6.31 -2.66
C LEU A 82 -10.50 4.96 -2.95
N ILE A 83 -10.64 3.99 -2.05
CA ILE A 83 -10.12 2.63 -2.25
C ILE A 83 -10.79 1.95 -3.45
N ARG A 84 -12.09 2.15 -3.66
CA ARG A 84 -12.82 1.61 -4.81
C ARG A 84 -12.32 2.22 -6.12
N GLU A 85 -12.11 3.53 -6.17
CA GLU A 85 -11.53 4.22 -7.33
C GLU A 85 -10.12 3.71 -7.63
N PHE A 86 -9.27 3.60 -6.60
CA PHE A 86 -7.94 3.01 -6.73
C PHE A 86 -7.97 1.58 -7.27
N ARG A 87 -8.89 0.74 -6.77
CA ARG A 87 -9.06 -0.63 -7.25
C ARG A 87 -9.48 -0.68 -8.72
N ASN A 88 -10.32 0.25 -9.16
CA ASN A 88 -10.73 0.37 -10.56
C ASN A 88 -9.58 0.87 -11.45
N ALA A 89 -8.80 1.85 -11.00
CA ALA A 89 -7.58 2.29 -11.70
C ALA A 89 -6.58 1.14 -11.86
N CYS A 90 -6.37 0.36 -10.80
CA CYS A 90 -5.52 -0.83 -10.83
C CYS A 90 -6.01 -1.93 -11.77
N LYS A 91 -7.33 -2.06 -12.03
CA LYS A 91 -7.87 -2.99 -13.03
C LYS A 91 -7.56 -2.54 -14.45
N ARG A 92 -7.62 -1.23 -14.72
CA ARG A 92 -7.32 -0.65 -16.05
C ARG A 92 -5.85 -0.82 -16.45
N LEU A 93 -4.94 -0.83 -15.47
CA LEU A 93 -3.49 -1.06 -15.68
C LEU A 93 -3.13 -2.53 -16.02
N THR A 94 -4.09 -3.45 -15.98
CA THR A 94 -3.89 -4.88 -16.27
C THR A 94 -4.49 -5.35 -17.59
N TYR A 95 -5.10 -4.44 -18.37
CA TYR A 95 -5.62 -4.70 -19.72
C TYR A 95 -4.81 -3.95 -20.77
#